data_AF-A0A7H0IFL7-F1
#
_entry.id   AF-A0A7H0IFL7-F1
#
_cell.length_a   1.000
_cell.length_b   1.000
_cell.length_c   1.000
_cell.angle_alpha   90.00
_cell.angle_beta   90.00
_cell.angle_gamma   90.00
#
_symmetry.space_group_name_H-M   'P 1'
#
loop_
_entity.id
_entity.type
_entity.pdbx_description
1 polymer ?
#
loop_
_entity_poly.entity_id
_entity_poly.type
_entity_poly.pdbx_seq_one_letter_code
_entity_poly.pdbx_strand_id
1 'polypeptide(L)'
;MGNTVSSDDSTASESADRAREVWEVYCGSAKDAVHSLIVDLLHLADVDGHPGGGRYAAERAVEDYGIERFGLFEGVPLPPRTRAFVAEVLPVGYQAWVGVGEGGEPREAGSSLTRLMQAADLATGELGGFLEDMARGECVTADDGTAFRVRRNPFHSAARVARDA
;
A
#
# COMPACT_ATOMS: atom_id res chain seq x y z
N MET A 1 -39.67 -15.08 -6.33
CA MET A 1 -39.10 -14.84 -4.98
C MET A 1 -37.63 -15.23 -5.06
N GLY A 2 -36.74 -14.25 -5.22
CA GLY A 2 -35.30 -14.48 -5.26
C GLY A 2 -34.66 -13.88 -4.03
N ASN A 3 -34.06 -14.71 -3.19
CA ASN A 3 -33.25 -14.26 -2.06
C ASN A 3 -31.90 -13.78 -2.60
N THR A 4 -31.64 -12.47 -2.50
CA THR A 4 -30.27 -11.94 -2.50
C THR A 4 -29.74 -12.00 -1.08
N VAL A 5 -28.78 -12.89 -0.86
CA VAL A 5 -27.93 -12.88 0.34
C VAL A 5 -26.94 -11.72 0.17
N SER A 6 -27.19 -10.59 0.84
CA SER A 6 -26.17 -9.61 1.16
C SER A 6 -25.42 -10.13 2.38
N SER A 7 -24.31 -10.81 2.14
CA SER A 7 -23.35 -11.20 3.17
C SER A 7 -21.98 -10.99 2.58
N ASP A 8 -21.44 -9.79 2.75
CA ASP A 8 -20.01 -9.48 2.76
C ASP A 8 -19.86 -7.95 2.77
N ASP A 9 -19.81 -7.36 3.98
CA ASP A 9 -18.99 -6.15 4.28
C ASP A 9 -19.14 -5.64 5.74
N SER A 10 -20.02 -6.24 6.56
CA SER A 10 -20.29 -5.69 7.90
C SER A 10 -19.12 -5.84 8.88
N THR A 11 -18.27 -6.85 8.70
CA THR A 11 -17.18 -7.15 9.63
C THR A 11 -16.00 -6.19 9.47
N ALA A 12 -15.72 -5.71 8.25
CA ALA A 12 -14.69 -4.71 7.99
C ALA A 12 -15.10 -3.33 8.54
N SER A 13 -16.37 -2.94 8.33
CA SER A 13 -16.94 -1.71 8.89
C SER A 13 -16.96 -1.77 10.43
N GLU A 14 -17.44 -2.85 11.03
CA GLU A 14 -17.46 -2.99 12.49
C GLU A 14 -16.06 -3.00 13.12
N SER A 15 -15.06 -3.48 12.40
CA SER A 15 -13.67 -3.47 12.87
C SER A 15 -13.06 -2.07 12.79
N ALA A 16 -13.34 -1.35 11.69
CA ALA A 16 -12.93 0.04 11.51
C ALA A 16 -13.61 1.00 12.49
N ASP A 17 -14.90 0.78 12.78
CA ASP A 17 -15.66 1.60 13.73
C ASP A 17 -15.20 1.37 15.17
N ARG A 18 -14.89 0.12 15.55
CA ARG A 18 -14.26 -0.19 16.83
C ARG A 18 -12.86 0.41 16.96
N ALA A 19 -12.06 0.38 15.89
CA ALA A 19 -10.74 1.01 15.88
C ALA A 19 -10.83 2.54 16.03
N ARG A 20 -11.85 3.16 15.43
CA ARG A 20 -12.09 4.61 15.51
C ARG A 20 -12.56 5.04 16.91
N GLU A 21 -13.42 4.25 17.56
CA GLU A 21 -13.87 4.50 18.94
C GLU A 21 -12.71 4.39 19.95
N VAL A 22 -11.82 3.40 19.75
CA VAL A 22 -10.58 3.28 20.53
C VAL A 22 -9.64 4.46 20.27
N TRP A 23 -9.51 4.91 19.02
CA TRP A 23 -8.66 6.04 18.62
C TRP A 23 -9.09 7.38 19.22
N GLU A 24 -10.40 7.65 19.30
CA GLU A 24 -10.94 8.88 19.89
C GLU A 24 -10.71 8.97 21.40
N VAL A 25 -10.84 7.85 22.12
CA VAL A 25 -10.50 7.77 23.56
C VAL A 25 -9.00 8.00 23.78
N TYR A 26 -8.18 7.63 22.81
CA TYR A 26 -6.72 7.68 22.89
C TYR A 26 -6.10 9.05 22.63
N CYS A 27 -6.63 9.78 21.64
CA CYS A 27 -6.16 11.12 21.29
C CYS A 27 -6.27 12.13 22.46
N GLY A 28 -7.16 11.88 23.42
CA GLY A 28 -7.38 12.75 24.57
C GLY A 28 -6.34 12.64 25.69
N SER A 29 -5.49 11.59 25.74
CA SER A 29 -4.79 11.26 27.00
C SER A 29 -3.27 11.01 26.95
N ALA A 30 -2.63 10.59 25.85
CA ALA A 30 -1.19 10.26 25.96
C ALA A 30 -0.46 10.03 24.62
N LYS A 31 0.61 10.79 24.38
CA LYS A 31 1.57 10.53 23.29
C LYS A 31 2.28 9.17 23.43
N ASP A 32 2.63 8.80 24.67
CA ASP A 32 3.27 7.50 24.95
C ASP A 32 2.30 6.34 24.77
N ALA A 33 1.01 6.60 24.93
CA ALA A 33 -0.01 5.64 24.64
C ALA A 33 -0.08 5.41 23.12
N VAL A 34 -0.12 6.45 22.26
CA VAL A 34 -0.15 6.27 20.78
C VAL A 34 0.87 5.24 20.29
N HIS A 35 2.09 5.31 20.81
CA HIS A 35 3.12 4.32 20.51
C HIS A 35 2.75 2.89 20.95
N SER A 36 2.30 2.70 22.20
CA SER A 36 1.87 1.39 22.71
C SER A 36 0.71 0.79 21.92
N LEU A 37 -0.28 1.59 21.50
CA LEU A 37 -1.41 1.09 20.69
C LEU A 37 -0.94 0.65 19.30
N ILE A 38 -0.05 1.42 18.68
CA ILE A 38 0.54 1.02 17.40
C ILE A 38 1.22 -0.34 17.59
N VAL A 39 2.06 -0.49 18.62
CA VAL A 39 2.74 -1.76 18.92
C VAL A 39 1.76 -2.91 19.16
N ASP A 40 0.69 -2.69 19.94
CA ASP A 40 -0.32 -3.70 20.23
C ASP A 40 -1.08 -4.12 18.95
N LEU A 41 -1.41 -3.18 18.08
CA LEU A 41 -2.07 -3.45 16.80
C LEU A 41 -1.14 -4.21 15.83
N LEU A 42 0.16 -3.87 15.80
CA LEU A 42 1.13 -4.62 15.02
C LEU A 42 1.25 -6.06 15.55
N HIS A 43 1.28 -6.23 16.88
CA HIS A 43 1.33 -7.55 17.49
C HIS A 43 0.06 -8.37 17.21
N LEU A 44 -1.11 -7.74 17.26
CA LEU A 44 -2.37 -8.39 16.91
C LEU A 44 -2.36 -8.89 15.46
N ALA A 45 -1.84 -8.10 14.52
CA ALA A 45 -1.69 -8.51 13.13
C ALA A 45 -0.74 -9.72 12.96
N ASP A 46 0.30 -9.83 13.79
CA ASP A 46 1.16 -11.02 13.83
C ASP A 46 0.42 -12.26 14.35
N VAL A 47 -0.35 -12.12 15.44
CA VAL A 47 -1.07 -13.23 16.11
C VAL A 47 -2.25 -13.74 15.29
N ASP A 48 -2.99 -12.85 14.62
CA ASP A 48 -4.16 -13.20 13.81
C ASP A 48 -3.78 -13.78 12.43
N GLY A 49 -2.48 -13.96 12.15
CA GLY A 49 -2.01 -14.55 10.90
C GLY A 49 -2.24 -13.64 9.69
N HIS A 50 -2.26 -12.32 9.89
CA HIS A 50 -2.39 -11.37 8.79
C HIS A 50 -1.23 -11.58 7.79
N PRO A 51 -1.47 -11.65 6.47
CA PRO A 51 -0.41 -11.84 5.49
C PRO A 51 0.68 -10.76 5.62
N GLY A 52 1.88 -11.16 6.05
CA GLY A 52 3.00 -10.24 6.27
C GLY A 52 3.07 -9.58 7.67
N GLY A 53 2.12 -9.89 8.57
CA GLY A 53 2.15 -9.54 9.99
C GLY A 53 2.06 -8.04 10.30
N GLY A 54 2.46 -7.67 11.51
CA GLY A 54 2.52 -6.29 11.99
C GLY A 54 3.45 -5.41 11.14
N ARG A 55 4.53 -5.97 10.61
CA ARG A 55 5.39 -5.25 9.67
C ARG A 55 4.63 -4.81 8.42
N TYR A 56 3.83 -5.70 7.84
CA TYR A 56 2.99 -5.37 6.69
C TYR A 56 1.97 -4.28 7.04
N ALA A 57 1.30 -4.42 8.19
CA ALA A 57 0.33 -3.43 8.67
C ALA A 57 0.96 -2.04 8.84
N ALA A 58 2.19 -1.96 9.37
CA ALA A 58 2.92 -0.71 9.54
C ALA A 58 3.33 -0.08 8.19
N GLU A 59 3.91 -0.87 7.28
CA GLU A 59 4.28 -0.39 5.94
C GLU A 59 3.02 0.09 5.19
N ARG A 60 1.89 -0.61 5.35
CA ARG A 60 0.62 -0.23 4.74
C ARG A 60 0.04 1.07 5.31
N ALA A 61 0.06 1.24 6.62
CA ALA A 61 -0.44 2.47 7.25
C ALA A 61 0.34 3.72 6.80
N VAL A 62 1.65 3.61 6.55
CA VAL A 62 2.46 4.71 6.01
C VAL A 62 2.04 5.07 4.59
N GLU A 63 1.75 4.08 3.76
CA GLU A 63 1.27 4.29 2.40
C GLU A 63 -0.12 4.93 2.38
N ASP A 64 -1.06 4.37 3.16
CA ASP A 64 -2.42 4.89 3.25
C ASP A 64 -2.41 6.35 3.72
N TYR A 65 -1.56 6.69 4.70
CA TYR A 65 -1.34 8.07 5.14
C TYR A 65 -0.77 8.97 4.02
N GLY A 66 0.23 8.50 3.27
CA GLY A 66 0.81 9.25 2.15
C GLY A 66 -0.21 9.53 1.04
N ILE A 67 -1.08 8.56 0.78
CA ILE A 67 -2.15 8.63 -0.22
C ILE A 67 -3.26 9.59 0.21
N GLU A 68 -3.76 9.46 1.45
CA GLU A 68 -4.78 10.37 2.00
C GLU A 68 -4.29 11.82 2.02
N ARG A 69 -3.04 12.04 2.43
CA ARG A 69 -2.50 13.39 2.57
C ARG A 69 -2.30 14.12 1.25
N PHE A 70 -2.12 13.41 0.13
CA PHE A 70 -1.82 14.00 -1.18
C PHE A 70 -2.86 13.67 -2.26
N GLY A 71 -3.98 13.04 -1.87
CA GLY A 71 -5.13 12.80 -2.75
C GLY A 71 -4.84 11.87 -3.92
N LEU A 72 -3.81 11.03 -3.83
CA LEU A 72 -3.35 10.22 -4.96
C LEU A 72 -4.39 9.16 -5.40
N PHE A 73 -5.32 8.79 -4.51
CA PHE A 73 -6.37 7.78 -4.76
C PHE A 73 -7.64 8.05 -3.93
N GLU A 74 -8.16 9.29 -3.97
CA GLU A 74 -9.33 9.75 -3.20
C GLU A 74 -10.44 8.66 -3.08
N GLY A 75 -10.57 8.09 -1.87
CA GLY A 75 -11.68 7.22 -1.49
C GLY A 75 -11.67 5.78 -1.98
N VAL A 76 -10.58 5.28 -2.59
CA VAL A 76 -10.48 3.87 -3.01
C VAL A 76 -9.61 3.08 -2.04
N PRO A 77 -10.18 2.14 -1.26
CA PRO A 77 -9.38 1.20 -0.47
C PRO A 77 -8.46 0.44 -1.42
N LEU A 78 -7.14 0.59 -1.31
CA LEU A 78 -6.29 -0.17 -2.20
C LEU A 78 -6.33 -1.64 -1.78
N PRO A 79 -6.41 -2.57 -2.74
CA PRO A 79 -6.48 -3.99 -2.43
C PRO A 79 -5.25 -4.44 -1.64
N PRO A 80 -5.37 -5.54 -0.86
CA PRO A 80 -4.24 -6.11 -0.14
C PRO A 80 -3.14 -6.54 -1.13
N ARG A 81 -1.89 -6.18 -0.78
CA ARG A 81 -0.71 -6.40 -1.61
C ARG A 81 -0.27 -7.85 -1.64
N THR A 82 -0.88 -8.61 -2.51
CA THR A 82 -0.69 -10.07 -2.60
C THR A 82 0.09 -10.47 -3.84
N ARG A 83 0.27 -9.57 -4.81
CA ARG A 83 0.98 -9.85 -6.06
C ARG A 83 2.49 -9.78 -5.91
N ALA A 84 3.22 -10.41 -6.83
CA ALA A 84 4.65 -10.63 -6.73
C ALA A 84 5.50 -9.35 -6.82
N PHE A 85 4.98 -8.32 -7.46
CA PHE A 85 5.66 -7.05 -7.67
C PHE A 85 4.77 -5.87 -7.27
N VAL A 86 5.40 -4.84 -6.73
CA VAL A 86 4.78 -3.57 -6.34
C VAL A 86 5.45 -2.46 -7.13
N ALA A 87 4.64 -1.62 -7.76
CA ALA A 87 5.05 -0.34 -8.32
C ALA A 87 4.95 0.75 -7.27
N GLU A 88 5.98 1.57 -7.14
CA GLU A 88 6.07 2.60 -6.11
C GLU A 88 6.55 3.93 -6.69
N VAL A 89 6.11 5.01 -6.04
CA VAL A 89 6.52 6.38 -6.30
C VAL A 89 7.08 7.00 -5.02
N LEU A 90 8.13 7.80 -5.14
CA LEU A 90 8.65 8.68 -4.10
C LEU A 90 8.46 10.11 -4.59
N PRO A 91 7.39 10.81 -4.15
CA PRO A 91 7.16 12.20 -4.51
C PRO A 91 8.28 13.12 -4.02
N VAL A 92 8.48 14.25 -4.68
CA VAL A 92 9.44 15.26 -4.21
C VAL A 92 9.09 15.72 -2.78
N GLY A 93 10.11 15.81 -1.92
CA GLY A 93 9.95 16.21 -0.50
C GLY A 93 9.53 15.09 0.44
N TYR A 94 9.38 13.85 -0.04
CA TYR A 94 9.11 12.69 0.79
C TYR A 94 10.34 11.92 1.22
N GLN A 95 10.20 11.19 2.33
CA GLN A 95 11.21 10.27 2.85
C GLN A 95 10.83 8.80 2.67
N ALA A 96 9.61 8.51 2.21
CA ALA A 96 9.07 7.17 2.10
C ALA A 96 8.42 6.93 0.74
N TRP A 97 8.63 5.72 0.21
CA TRP A 97 8.01 5.23 -1.01
C TRP A 97 6.54 4.90 -0.78
N VAL A 98 5.70 5.22 -1.75
CA VAL A 98 4.27 4.96 -1.76
C VAL A 98 3.98 3.98 -2.88
N GLY A 99 3.46 2.80 -2.57
CA GLY A 99 3.06 1.88 -3.62
C GLY A 99 1.71 2.26 -4.27
N VAL A 100 1.65 2.15 -5.59
CA VAL A 100 0.55 2.66 -6.43
C VAL A 100 -0.10 1.58 -7.30
N GLY A 101 0.54 0.42 -7.42
CA GLY A 101 0.06 -0.67 -8.26
C GLY A 101 0.80 -1.98 -8.02
N GLU A 102 0.25 -3.05 -8.58
CA GLU A 102 0.68 -4.42 -8.34
C GLU A 102 0.63 -5.26 -9.61
N GLY A 103 1.46 -6.29 -9.68
CA GLY A 103 1.49 -7.22 -10.80
C GLY A 103 2.11 -8.56 -10.45
N GLY A 104 1.70 -9.60 -11.18
CA GLY A 104 2.39 -10.88 -11.19
C GLY A 104 3.78 -10.77 -11.84
N GLU A 105 3.95 -9.80 -12.74
CA GLU A 105 5.21 -9.47 -13.39
C GLU A 105 5.63 -8.01 -13.16
N PRO A 106 6.94 -7.69 -13.22
CA PRO A 106 7.41 -6.32 -12.99
C PRO A 106 6.78 -5.30 -13.95
N ARG A 107 6.61 -5.67 -15.22
CA ARG A 107 6.04 -4.78 -16.25
C ARG A 107 4.54 -4.53 -16.02
N GLU A 108 3.81 -5.54 -15.54
CA GLU A 108 2.41 -5.41 -15.16
C GLU A 108 2.27 -4.41 -14.01
N ALA A 109 3.06 -4.56 -12.95
CA ALA A 109 3.08 -3.61 -11.83
C ALA A 109 3.45 -2.20 -12.31
N GLY A 110 4.54 -2.08 -13.08
CA GLY A 110 5.06 -0.81 -13.58
C GLY A 110 4.07 -0.02 -14.44
N SER A 111 3.18 -0.71 -15.18
CA SER A 111 2.16 -0.05 -16.01
C SER A 111 1.26 0.93 -15.23
N SER A 112 1.09 0.69 -13.92
CA SER A 112 0.32 1.56 -13.03
C SER A 112 0.97 2.93 -12.78
N LEU A 113 2.29 3.05 -13.00
CA LEU A 113 3.05 4.30 -12.84
C LEU A 113 2.89 5.25 -14.03
N THR A 114 2.44 4.75 -15.19
CA THR A 114 2.45 5.48 -16.46
C THR A 114 1.77 6.86 -16.35
N ARG A 115 0.61 6.95 -15.69
CA ARG A 115 -0.09 8.24 -15.52
C ARG A 115 0.67 9.21 -14.61
N LEU A 116 1.31 8.70 -13.56
CA LEU A 116 2.08 9.51 -12.63
C LEU A 116 3.39 9.99 -13.27
N MET A 117 4.02 9.15 -14.08
CA MET A 117 5.20 9.53 -14.86
C MET A 117 4.87 10.63 -15.88
N GLN A 118 3.73 10.52 -16.56
CA GLN A 118 3.23 11.58 -17.44
C GLN A 118 2.93 12.88 -16.68
N ALA A 119 2.35 12.78 -15.48
CA ALA A 119 2.09 13.94 -14.63
C ALA A 119 3.38 14.60 -14.10
N ALA A 120 4.44 13.81 -13.92
CA ALA A 120 5.80 14.27 -13.57
C ALA A 120 6.64 14.65 -14.80
N ASP A 121 5.99 14.88 -15.96
CA ASP A 121 6.60 15.36 -17.20
C ASP A 121 7.67 14.44 -17.82
N LEU A 122 7.64 13.13 -17.52
CA LEU A 122 8.45 12.15 -18.24
C LEU A 122 7.93 11.99 -19.68
N ALA A 123 8.85 12.06 -20.64
CA ALA A 123 8.53 12.03 -22.07
C ALA A 123 7.72 10.78 -22.45
N THR A 124 6.53 10.99 -23.02
CA THR A 124 5.60 9.90 -23.38
C THR A 124 6.19 8.86 -24.33
N GLY A 125 7.11 9.26 -25.21
CA GLY A 125 7.82 8.36 -26.12
C GLY A 125 8.85 7.44 -25.44
N GLU A 126 9.27 7.77 -24.22
CA GLU A 126 10.30 7.04 -23.47
C GLU A 126 9.72 6.16 -22.36
N LEU A 127 8.41 6.25 -22.09
CA LEU A 127 7.70 5.47 -21.07
C LEU A 127 7.95 3.96 -21.20
N GLY A 128 8.04 3.45 -22.43
CA GLY A 128 8.37 2.04 -22.67
C GLY A 128 9.75 1.66 -22.15
N GLY A 129 10.76 2.51 -22.37
CA GLY A 129 12.12 2.30 -21.86
C GLY A 129 12.18 2.38 -20.34
N PHE A 130 11.55 3.39 -19.75
CA PHE A 130 11.47 3.54 -18.29
C PHE A 130 10.79 2.33 -17.61
N LEU A 131 9.73 1.78 -18.21
CA LEU A 131 9.09 0.57 -17.71
C LEU A 131 10.03 -0.65 -17.77
N GLU A 132 10.88 -0.74 -18.79
CA GLU A 132 11.87 -1.81 -18.90
C GLU A 132 13.00 -1.66 -17.89
N ASP A 133 13.46 -0.43 -17.64
CA ASP A 133 14.47 -0.15 -16.63
C ASP A 133 13.94 -0.50 -15.23
N MET A 134 12.71 -0.06 -14.90
CA MET A 134 12.08 -0.45 -13.64
C MET A 134 11.82 -1.96 -13.55
N ALA A 135 11.52 -2.65 -14.67
CA ALA A 135 11.38 -4.10 -14.67
C ALA A 135 12.71 -4.84 -14.39
N ARG A 136 13.85 -4.20 -14.67
CA ARG A 136 15.20 -4.67 -14.29
C ARG A 136 15.57 -4.32 -12.84
N GLY A 137 14.72 -3.56 -12.15
CA GLY A 137 14.92 -3.12 -10.77
C GLY A 137 15.53 -1.73 -10.64
N GLU A 138 15.67 -1.00 -11.75
CA GLU A 138 16.19 0.37 -11.72
C GLU A 138 15.15 1.35 -11.16
N CYS A 139 15.66 2.46 -10.64
CA CYS A 139 14.86 3.59 -10.22
C CYS A 139 14.89 4.65 -11.32
N VAL A 140 13.72 5.13 -11.75
CA VAL A 140 13.58 6.21 -12.73
C VAL A 140 13.20 7.48 -12.00
N THR A 141 13.88 8.59 -12.27
CA THR A 141 13.62 9.87 -11.61
C THR A 141 13.25 10.91 -12.67
N ALA A 142 12.14 11.60 -12.46
CA ALA A 142 11.71 12.72 -13.27
C ALA A 142 12.47 14.01 -12.91
N ASP A 143 12.41 15.01 -13.77
CA ASP A 143 13.11 16.29 -13.59
C ASP A 143 12.63 17.08 -12.37
N ASP A 144 11.37 16.87 -11.95
CA ASP A 144 10.80 17.45 -10.73
C ASP A 144 11.31 16.78 -9.43
N GLY A 145 12.14 15.74 -9.56
CA GLY A 145 12.70 14.96 -8.46
C GLY A 145 11.80 13.81 -7.98
N THR A 146 10.65 13.58 -8.60
CA THR A 146 9.79 12.42 -8.33
C THR A 146 10.47 11.15 -8.83
N ALA A 147 10.59 10.15 -7.97
CA ALA A 147 11.21 8.88 -8.32
C ALA A 147 10.18 7.75 -8.41
N PHE A 148 10.42 6.79 -9.29
CA PHE A 148 9.55 5.67 -9.62
C PHE A 148 10.37 4.38 -9.60
N ARG A 149 9.79 3.29 -9.08
CA ARG A 149 10.43 1.97 -9.13
C ARG A 149 9.41 0.85 -9.15
N VAL A 150 9.87 -0.33 -9.56
CA VAL A 150 9.17 -1.60 -9.34
C VAL A 150 10.07 -2.48 -8.48
N ARG A 151 9.51 -3.06 -7.41
CA ARG A 151 10.22 -4.00 -6.55
C ARG A 151 9.44 -5.28 -6.36
N ARG A 152 10.15 -6.36 -5.99
CA ARG A 152 9.50 -7.56 -5.47
C ARG A 152 8.72 -7.21 -4.21
N ASN A 153 7.49 -7.70 -4.15
CA ASN A 153 6.67 -7.61 -2.97
C ASN A 153 7.24 -8.56 -1.89
N PRO A 154 7.77 -8.05 -0.78
CA PRO A 154 8.32 -8.90 0.29
C PRO A 154 7.24 -9.76 0.96
N PHE A 155 5.96 -9.39 0.80
CA PHE A 155 4.82 -10.07 1.40
C PHE A 155 4.24 -11.18 0.50
N HIS A 156 4.61 -11.21 -0.78
CA HIS A 156 4.16 -12.25 -1.71
C HIS A 156 4.62 -13.65 -1.29
N SER A 157 5.83 -13.77 -0.74
CA SER A 157 6.32 -15.03 -0.18
C SER A 157 5.58 -15.46 1.09
N ALA A 158 5.17 -14.51 1.93
CA ALA A 158 4.40 -14.80 3.16
C ALA A 158 2.98 -15.27 2.85
N ALA A 159 2.33 -14.69 1.82
CA ALA A 159 0.99 -15.07 1.37
C ALA A 159 0.91 -16.48 0.74
N ARG A 160 2.01 -17.00 0.15
CA ARG A 160 2.06 -18.40 -0.33
C ARG A 160 2.10 -19.39 0.83
N VAL A 161 2.87 -19.11 1.88
CA VAL A 161 3.00 -20.00 3.04
C VAL A 161 1.67 -20.13 3.81
N ALA A 162 0.90 -19.05 3.92
CA ALA A 162 -0.42 -19.09 4.59
C ALA A 162 -1.52 -19.82 3.79
N ARG A 163 -1.34 -20.03 2.47
CA ARG A 163 -2.31 -20.76 1.62
C ARG A 163 -2.06 -22.27 1.56
N ASP A 164 -0.86 -22.70 1.88
CA ASP A 164 -0.44 -24.11 1.84
C ASP A 164 -0.44 -24.76 3.24
N ALA A 165 -0.90 -24.03 4.27
CA ALA A 165 -1.07 -24.47 5.67
C ALA A 165 -2.55 -24.72 5.99
#